data_AF-A0A950FFW2-F1
#
_entry.id   AF-A0A950FFW2-F1
#
_cell.length_a   1.000
_cell.length_b   1.000
_cell.length_c   1.000
_cell.angle_alpha   90.00
_cell.angle_beta   90.00
_cell.angle_gamma   90.00
#
_symmetry.space_group_name_H-M   'P 1'
#
loop_
_entity.id
_entity.type
_entity.pdbx_description
1 polymer ?
#
loop_
_entity_poly.entity_id
_entity_poly.type
_entity_poly.pdbx_seq_one_letter_code
_entity_poly.pdbx_strand_id
1 'polypeptide(L)'
;MIAVDLKLAEIDGISVAAYIEQLGTMASKPTINQHLTAIRQLFDDLTTGGVLDINPAASMRGPKYVVRRGKTSVLSLEEGENCSPCITKLYESHTRGTNFRGSGKN
;
A
#
# COMPACT_ATOMS: atom_id res chain seq x y z
N MET A 1 6.19 -17.23 -21.90
CA MET A 1 6.44 -16.84 -20.49
C MET A 1 7.94 -16.68 -20.34
N ILE A 2 8.45 -15.46 -20.24
CA ILE A 2 9.87 -15.23 -19.97
C ILE A 2 10.00 -15.23 -18.45
N ALA A 3 10.49 -16.33 -17.88
CA ALA A 3 10.95 -16.37 -16.51
C ALA A 3 12.36 -15.78 -16.50
N VAL A 4 12.49 -14.53 -16.08
CA VAL A 4 13.79 -13.90 -15.85
C VAL A 4 14.14 -14.15 -14.38
N ASP A 5 15.11 -15.03 -14.14
CA ASP A 5 15.67 -15.25 -12.80
C ASP A 5 16.62 -14.08 -12.50
N LEU A 6 16.08 -13.00 -11.94
CA LEU A 6 16.85 -11.80 -11.58
C LEU A 6 17.27 -11.91 -10.12
N LYS A 7 18.58 -11.83 -9.87
CA LYS A 7 19.09 -11.63 -8.51
C LYS A 7 18.72 -10.22 -8.05
N LEU A 8 18.51 -10.05 -6.74
CA LEU A 8 18.16 -8.75 -6.14
C LEU A 8 19.11 -7.60 -6.52
N ALA A 9 20.39 -7.90 -6.74
CA ALA A 9 21.40 -6.92 -7.16
C ALA A 9 21.34 -6.54 -8.65
N GLU A 10 20.62 -7.31 -9.48
CA GLU A 10 20.51 -7.12 -10.94
C GLU A 10 19.17 -6.49 -11.34
N ILE A 11 18.30 -6.17 -10.36
CA ILE A 11 17.02 -5.52 -10.64
C ILE A 11 17.28 -4.07 -11.01
N ASP A 12 17.31 -3.80 -12.31
CA ASP A 12 17.39 -2.44 -12.85
C ASP A 12 16.00 -1.78 -12.92
N GLY A 13 15.99 -0.45 -12.96
CA GLY A 13 14.76 0.34 -13.15
C GLY A 13 13.99 -0.09 -14.40
N ILE A 14 14.66 -0.58 -15.45
CA ILE A 14 13.97 -1.07 -16.65
C ILE A 14 13.07 -2.28 -16.36
N SER A 15 13.50 -3.21 -15.50
CA SER A 15 12.70 -4.39 -15.13
C SER A 15 11.43 -4.00 -14.38
N VAL A 16 11.52 -3.02 -13.48
CA VAL A 16 10.37 -2.51 -12.74
C VAL A 16 9.42 -1.75 -13.69
N ALA A 17 9.93 -1.09 -14.73
CA ALA A 17 9.12 -0.36 -15.70
C ALA A 17 8.32 -1.33 -16.57
N ALA A 18 8.96 -2.40 -17.06
CA ALA A 18 8.29 -3.46 -17.80
C ALA A 18 7.19 -4.14 -16.96
N TYR A 19 7.43 -4.35 -15.66
CA TYR A 19 6.41 -4.87 -14.74
C TYR A 19 5.20 -3.92 -14.63
N ILE A 20 5.43 -2.61 -14.51
CA ILE A 20 4.36 -1.61 -14.41
C ILE A 20 3.57 -1.51 -15.73
N GLU A 21 4.25 -1.59 -16.87
CA GLU A 21 3.59 -1.62 -18.19
C GLU A 21 2.68 -2.83 -18.34
N GLN A 22 3.16 -4.01 -17.95
CA GLN A 22 2.35 -5.23 -17.94
C GLN A 22 1.16 -5.09 -16.98
N LEU A 23 1.39 -4.59 -15.76
CA LEU A 23 0.34 -4.38 -14.77
C LEU A 23 -0.71 -3.35 -15.25
N GLY A 24 -0.28 -2.37 -16.06
CA GLY A 24 -1.13 -1.36 -16.69
C GLY A 24 -2.22 -1.93 -17.60
N THR A 25 -2.03 -3.14 -18.13
CA THR A 25 -3.02 -3.80 -19.01
C THR A 25 -4.17 -4.44 -18.24
N MET A 26 -3.98 -4.75 -16.96
CA MET A 26 -4.93 -5.54 -16.16
C MET A 26 -5.49 -4.77 -14.95
N ALA A 27 -4.72 -3.82 -14.41
CA ALA A 27 -5.02 -3.19 -13.13
C ALA A 27 -5.54 -1.76 -13.25
N SER A 28 -6.28 -1.33 -12.23
CA SER A 28 -6.75 0.05 -12.12
C SER A 28 -5.60 1.00 -11.73
N LYS A 29 -5.69 2.28 -12.12
CA LYS A 29 -4.72 3.33 -11.74
C LYS A 29 -4.35 3.36 -10.25
N PRO A 30 -5.30 3.26 -9.28
CA PRO A 30 -4.94 3.22 -7.87
C PRO A 30 -4.17 1.95 -7.49
N THR A 31 -4.49 0.80 -8.07
CA THR A 31 -3.76 -0.45 -7.86
C THR A 31 -2.31 -0.32 -8.35
N ILE A 32 -2.09 0.22 -9.55
CA ILE A 32 -0.73 0.43 -10.09
C ILE A 32 0.12 1.30 -9.15
N ASN A 33 -0.47 2.36 -8.60
CA ASN A 33 0.22 3.22 -7.63
C ASN A 33 0.51 2.50 -6.30
N GLN A 34 -0.39 1.65 -5.81
CA GLN A 34 -0.14 0.84 -4.61
C GLN A 34 1.03 -0.11 -4.82
N HIS A 35 1.06 -0.83 -5.94
CA HIS A 35 2.16 -1.74 -6.28
C HIS A 35 3.50 -0.99 -6.42
N LEU A 36 3.51 0.14 -7.12
CA LEU A 36 4.72 0.96 -7.26
C LEU A 36 5.22 1.48 -5.90
N THR A 37 4.32 1.88 -5.00
CA THR A 37 4.69 2.35 -3.65
C THR A 37 5.27 1.22 -2.81
N ALA A 38 4.66 0.03 -2.87
CA ALA A 38 5.16 -1.15 -2.16
C ALA A 38 6.57 -1.56 -2.64
N ILE A 39 6.79 -1.56 -3.96
CA ILE A 39 8.11 -1.86 -4.55
C ILE A 39 9.15 -0.83 -4.13
N ARG A 40 8.80 0.46 -4.15
CA ARG A 40 9.70 1.53 -3.66
C ARG A 40 10.12 1.30 -2.22
N GLN A 41 9.15 1.09 -1.34
CA GLN A 41 9.42 0.92 0.08
C GLN A 41 10.27 -0.31 0.35
N LEU A 42 10.02 -1.41 -0.36
CA LEU A 42 10.85 -2.61 -0.28
C LEU A 42 12.32 -2.32 -0.60
N PHE A 43 12.57 -1.59 -1.69
CA PHE A 43 13.94 -1.22 -2.07
C PHE A 43 14.55 -0.15 -1.16
N ASP A 44 13.75 0.78 -0.63
CA ASP A 44 14.20 1.76 0.37
C ASP A 44 14.66 1.07 1.67
N ASP A 45 13.93 0.04 2.10
CA ASP A 45 14.30 -0.76 3.28
C ASP A 45 15.58 -1.57 3.02
N LEU A 46 15.75 -2.13 1.82
CA LEU A 46 16.97 -2.85 1.41
C LEU A 46 18.19 -1.92 1.30
N THR A 47 18.01 -0.70 0.82
CA THR A 47 19.06 0.32 0.79
C THR A 47 19.42 0.79 2.20
N THR A 48 18.43 1.01 3.06
CA THR A 48 18.65 1.35 4.48
C THR A 48 19.39 0.24 5.22
N GLY A 49 19.11 -1.03 4.89
CA GLY A 49 19.79 -2.20 5.43
C GLY A 49 21.20 -2.46 4.87
N GLY A 50 21.68 -1.65 3.92
CA GLY A 50 23.02 -1.79 3.31
C GLY A 50 23.15 -2.93 2.30
N VAL A 51 22.03 -3.47 1.79
CA VAL A 51 22.04 -4.54 0.77
C VAL A 51 22.19 -3.96 -0.65
N LEU A 52 21.66 -2.76 -0.89
CA LEU A 52 21.70 -2.06 -2.17
C LEU A 52 22.21 -0.63 -1.99
N ASP A 53 23.09 -0.17 -2.88
CA ASP A 53 23.64 1.19 -2.82
C ASP A 53 22.64 2.28 -3.20
N ILE A 54 21.72 1.98 -4.13
CA ILE A 54 20.72 2.93 -4.64
C ILE A 54 19.40 2.23 -4.94
N ASN A 55 18.29 2.89 -4.65
CA ASN A 55 16.96 2.37 -4.97
C ASN A 55 16.66 2.51 -6.49
N PRO A 56 16.51 1.40 -7.23
CA PRO A 56 16.23 1.42 -8.67
C PRO A 56 14.82 1.95 -9.02
N ALA A 57 13.87 1.87 -8.09
CA ALA A 57 12.49 2.33 -8.27
C ALA A 57 12.28 3.80 -7.86
N ALA A 58 13.31 4.48 -7.34
CA ALA A 58 13.23 5.86 -6.86
C ALA A 58 12.77 6.84 -7.95
N SER A 59 13.18 6.63 -9.20
CA SER A 59 12.89 7.54 -10.33
C SER A 59 11.46 7.41 -10.90
N MET A 60 10.71 6.36 -10.56
CA MET A 60 9.49 6.00 -11.28
C MET A 60 8.26 6.82 -10.93
N ARG A 61 7.70 7.64 -11.81
CA ARG A 61 6.43 8.32 -11.47
C ARG A 61 5.22 7.44 -11.76
N GLY A 62 4.40 7.19 -10.74
CA GLY A 62 3.15 6.48 -10.88
C GLY A 62 2.11 7.29 -11.67
N PRO A 63 1.13 6.63 -12.33
CA PRO A 63 0.06 7.32 -13.05
C PRO A 63 -0.69 8.29 -12.13
N LYS A 64 -0.86 9.53 -12.58
CA LYS A 64 -1.60 10.56 -11.84
C LYS A 64 -3.05 10.12 -11.66
N TYR A 65 -3.38 9.64 -10.46
CA TYR A 65 -4.74 9.26 -10.09
C TYR A 65 -5.30 10.31 -9.13
N VAL A 66 -6.25 11.10 -9.63
CA VAL A 66 -6.95 12.12 -8.83
C VAL A 66 -8.35 11.60 -8.54
N VAL A 67 -8.64 11.32 -7.27
CA VAL A 67 -9.98 10.94 -6.83
C VAL A 67 -10.82 12.22 -6.72
N ARG A 68 -11.67 12.49 -7.71
CA ARG A 68 -12.70 13.54 -7.59
C ARG A 68 -13.88 12.91 -6.84
N ARG A 69 -13.99 13.21 -5.53
CA ARG A 69 -15.03 12.77 -4.56
C ARG A 69 -14.83 11.40 -3.94
N GLY A 70 -14.98 11.34 -2.61
CA GLY A 70 -15.14 10.10 -1.86
C GLY A 70 -16.39 9.37 -2.36
N LYS A 71 -16.25 8.09 -2.68
CA LYS A 71 -17.39 7.21 -3.01
C LYS A 71 -18.20 6.85 -1.77
N THR A 72 -17.68 7.12 -0.57
CA THR A 72 -18.38 6.96 0.68
C THR A 72 -19.50 8.01 0.73
N SER A 73 -20.73 7.57 0.47
CA SER A 73 -21.91 8.38 0.77
C SER A 73 -21.87 8.74 2.25
N VAL A 74 -22.24 9.97 2.57
CA VAL A 74 -22.49 10.36 3.96
C VAL A 74 -23.68 9.50 4.41
N LEU A 75 -23.45 8.63 5.39
CA LEU A 75 -24.48 7.77 5.95
C LEU A 75 -25.59 8.65 6.54
N SER A 76 -26.84 8.40 6.15
CA SER A 76 -28.01 9.04 6.78
C SER A 76 -28.07 8.63 8.26
N LEU A 77 -28.70 9.45 9.11
CA LEU A 77 -28.81 9.20 10.55
C LEU A 77 -29.44 7.82 10.82
N GLU A 78 -30.43 7.43 10.00
CA GLU A 78 -31.11 6.13 10.04
C GLU A 78 -30.18 4.94 9.69
N GLU A 79 -29.28 5.14 8.72
CA GLU A 79 -28.30 4.12 8.30
C GLU A 79 -27.18 3.97 9.36
N GLY A 80 -26.84 5.08 10.04
CA GLY A 80 -25.91 5.10 11.17
C GLY A 80 -26.43 4.34 12.39
N GLU A 81 -27.72 4.51 12.72
CA GLU A 81 -28.36 3.80 13.84
C GLU A 81 -28.40 2.28 13.61
N ASN A 82 -28.64 1.83 12.38
CA ASN A 82 -28.62 0.41 12.02
C ASN A 82 -27.19 -0.17 11.95
N CYS A 83 -26.17 0.67 11.70
CA CYS A 83 -24.76 0.26 11.66
C CYS A 83 -24.09 0.24 13.05
N SER A 84 -24.61 1.04 14.00
CA SER A 84 -24.13 1.14 15.38
C SER A 84 -23.92 -0.23 16.07
N PRO A 85 -24.87 -1.19 15.99
CA PRO A 85 -24.71 -2.50 16.62
C PRO A 85 -23.51 -3.29 16.06
N CYS A 86 -23.20 -3.13 14.78
CA CYS A 86 -22.10 -3.84 14.11
C CYS A 86 -20.73 -3.25 14.49
N ILE A 87 -20.63 -1.92 14.58
CA ILE A 87 -19.38 -1.24 14.95
C ILE A 87 -18.99 -1.57 16.41
N THR A 88 -19.95 -1.64 17.33
CA THR A 88 -19.68 -2.05 18.72
C THR A 88 -19.09 -3.46 18.78
N LYS A 89 -19.60 -4.40 17.96
CA LYS A 89 -19.08 -5.77 17.88
C LYS A 89 -17.66 -5.84 17.30
N LEU A 90 -17.32 -4.96 16.36
CA LEU A 90 -15.95 -4.86 15.83
C LEU A 90 -14.97 -4.32 16.88
N TYR A 91 -15.34 -3.29 17.64
CA TYR A 91 -14.49 -2.74 18.71
C TYR A 91 -14.25 -3.74 19.85
N GLU A 92 -15.28 -4.52 20.23
CA GLU A 92 -15.17 -5.60 21.23
C GLU A 92 -14.34 -6.81 20.76
N SER A 93 -14.25 -7.04 19.45
CA SER A 93 -13.41 -8.10 18.89
C SER A 93 -11.92 -7.73 18.87
N HIS A 94 -11.60 -6.44 18.71
CA HIS A 94 -10.22 -5.95 18.64
C HIS A 94 -9.60 -5.66 20.01
N THR A 95 -10.40 -5.35 21.03
CA THR A 95 -9.93 -4.98 22.38
C THR A 95 -9.64 -6.17 23.30
N ARG A 96 -9.90 -7.41 22.87
CA ARG A 96 -9.52 -8.63 23.62
C ARG A 96 -8.04 -9.02 23.51
N GLY A 97 -7.20 -8.22 22.85
CA GLY A 97 -5.82 -8.60 22.53
C GLY A 97 -4.70 -7.60 22.84
N THR A 98 -4.96 -6.41 23.41
CA THR A 98 -3.88 -5.42 23.61
C THR A 98 -3.89 -4.84 25.03
N ASN A 99 -3.21 -5.55 25.94
CA ASN A 99 -2.67 -4.96 27.16
C ASN A 99 -1.53 -4.00 26.79
N PHE A 100 -1.85 -2.79 26.31
CA PHE A 100 -0.87 -1.72 26.19
C PHE A 100 -0.89 -0.87 27.46
N ARG A 101 0.10 -1.15 28.30
CA ARG A 101 0.48 -0.41 29.50
C ARG A 101 0.78 1.04 29.09
N GLY A 102 -0.11 1.97 29.43
CA GLY A 102 0.03 3.39 29.14
C GLY A 102 1.24 3.97 29.86
N SER A 103 2.25 4.42 29.11
CA SER A 103 3.27 5.31 29.64
C SER A 103 2.72 6.73 29.57
N GLY A 104 2.54 7.34 30.74
CA GLY A 104 2.21 8.75 30.87
C GLY A 104 3.24 9.62 30.16
N LYS A 105 2.75 10.67 29.52
CA LYS A 105 3.58 11.81 29.13
C LYS A 105 3.01 13.05 29.80
N ASN A 106 3.92 13.71 30.48
CA ASN A 106 3.83 15.01 31.12
C ASN A 106 3.44 16.09 30.12
#